data_AF-A0A7D9KGH3-F1
#
_entry.id   AF-A0A7D9KGH3-F1
#
_cell.length_a   1.000
_cell.length_b   1.000
_cell.length_c   1.000
_cell.angle_alpha   90.00
_cell.angle_beta   90.00
_cell.angle_gamma   90.00
#
_symmetry.space_group_name_H-M   'P 1'
#
loop_
_entity.id
_entity.type
_entity.pdbx_description
1 polymer ?
#
loop_
_entity_poly.entity_id
_entity_poly.type
_entity_poly.pdbx_seq_one_letter_code
_entity_poly.pdbx_strand_id
1 'polypeptide(L)'
;MADANEDGLENDHFETHEEDEESLIRYYFYRGFDYKEIVLFLLQNHDIQMRMATFKRRLRRYGLRRQLPEYDIDEARASIQSLINGPGCLQGYRSVWHTLQLRGVRIPRIVVQQLLKELDPEGTEMRKAHRLKRRRYHNPGPNYSWHCDG
;
A
#
# COMPACT_ATOMS: atom_id res chain seq x y z
N MET A 1 -20.29 72.76 -14.96
CA MET A 1 -21.27 71.99 -15.75
C MET A 1 -20.47 71.01 -16.60
N ALA A 2 -20.61 69.72 -16.28
CA ALA A 2 -20.13 68.49 -16.95
C ALA A 2 -18.61 68.38 -17.23
N ASP A 3 -17.86 67.60 -16.45
CA ASP A 3 -17.67 66.12 -16.49
C ASP A 3 -16.94 65.61 -17.74
N ALA A 4 -15.69 65.19 -17.54
CA ALA A 4 -14.98 64.21 -18.35
C ALA A 4 -13.83 63.65 -17.49
N ASN A 5 -14.15 62.70 -16.60
CA ASN A 5 -13.16 61.87 -15.94
C ASN A 5 -12.88 60.64 -16.80
N GLU A 6 -11.60 60.36 -16.97
CA GLU A 6 -11.00 59.35 -17.83
C GLU A 6 -11.46 57.93 -17.49
N ASP A 7 -11.53 57.13 -18.56
CA ASP A 7 -11.94 55.74 -18.62
C ASP A 7 -11.33 54.87 -17.52
N GLY A 8 -12.20 54.35 -16.65
CA GLY A 8 -11.91 53.23 -15.78
C GLY A 8 -11.77 51.96 -16.61
N LEU A 9 -10.56 51.66 -17.06
CA LEU A 9 -10.20 50.30 -17.46
C LEU A 9 -10.14 49.45 -16.20
N GLU A 10 -11.24 48.72 -15.96
CA GLU A 10 -11.30 47.59 -15.03
C GLU A 10 -10.15 46.65 -15.38
N ASN A 11 -9.08 46.75 -14.59
CA ASN A 11 -8.02 45.78 -14.58
C ASN A 11 -8.63 44.54 -13.94
N ASP A 12 -9.15 43.65 -14.78
CA ASP A 12 -9.64 42.33 -14.43
C ASP A 12 -8.51 41.63 -13.69
N HIS A 13 -8.56 41.71 -12.36
CA HIS A 13 -7.60 41.10 -11.47
C HIS A 13 -7.89 39.60 -11.53
N PHE A 14 -7.36 38.96 -12.57
CA PHE A 14 -7.28 37.52 -12.62
C PHE A 14 -6.38 37.12 -11.47
N GLU A 15 -6.98 36.81 -10.32
CA GLU A 15 -6.34 36.09 -9.23
C GLU A 15 -5.90 34.77 -9.82
N THR A 16 -4.66 34.74 -10.32
CA THR A 16 -3.91 33.50 -10.44
C THR A 16 -3.80 32.97 -9.02
N HIS A 17 -4.73 32.09 -8.65
CA HIS A 17 -4.51 31.14 -7.59
C HIS A 17 -3.26 30.34 -7.97
N GLU A 18 -2.08 30.85 -7.61
CA GLU A 18 -0.87 30.06 -7.56
C GLU A 18 -1.17 28.94 -6.55
N GLU A 19 -1.55 27.76 -7.06
CA GLU A 19 -1.67 26.58 -6.22
C GLU A 19 -0.30 26.35 -5.59
N ASP A 20 -0.17 26.67 -4.29
CA ASP A 20 1.10 26.57 -3.56
C ASP A 20 1.79 25.22 -3.83
N GLU A 21 3.10 25.24 -4.09
CA GLU A 21 3.95 24.04 -4.32
C GLU A 21 3.65 22.95 -3.27
N GLU A 22 3.43 23.35 -2.02
CA GLU A 22 3.09 22.48 -0.90
C GLU A 22 1.71 21.81 -1.05
N SER A 23 0.69 22.54 -1.51
CA SER A 23 -0.67 22.05 -1.74
C SER A 23 -0.69 20.99 -2.85
N LEU A 24 0.04 21.23 -3.95
CA LEU A 24 0.22 20.28 -5.04
C LEU A 24 0.91 18.99 -4.57
N ILE A 25 2.00 19.13 -3.82
CA ILE A 25 2.73 18.00 -3.26
C ILE A 25 1.83 17.18 -2.35
N ARG A 26 1.04 17.82 -1.48
CA ARG A 26 0.06 17.12 -0.62
C ARG A 26 -1.00 16.40 -1.43
N TYR A 27 -1.56 17.05 -2.43
CA TYR A 27 -2.59 16.48 -3.30
C TYR A 27 -2.14 15.17 -3.95
N TYR A 28 -0.98 15.18 -4.61
CA TYR A 28 -0.45 13.98 -5.25
C TYR A 28 0.02 12.93 -4.24
N PHE A 29 0.56 13.36 -3.10
CA PHE A 29 1.00 12.44 -2.04
C PHE A 29 -0.17 11.65 -1.44
N TYR A 30 -1.29 12.31 -1.12
CA TYR A 30 -2.46 11.64 -0.54
C TYR A 30 -3.24 10.77 -1.54
N ARG A 31 -3.14 11.06 -2.85
CA ARG A 31 -3.59 10.14 -3.90
C ARG A 31 -2.76 8.86 -4.01
N GLY A 32 -1.61 8.79 -3.32
CA GLY A 32 -0.83 7.55 -3.20
C GLY A 32 0.14 7.28 -4.35
N PHE A 33 0.34 8.25 -5.26
CA PHE A 33 1.34 8.15 -6.34
C PHE A 33 2.75 7.97 -5.80
N ASP A 34 3.62 7.27 -6.54
CA ASP A 34 5.03 7.10 -6.17
C ASP A 34 5.83 8.41 -6.30
N TYR A 35 6.96 8.53 -5.60
CA TYR A 35 7.76 9.77 -5.58
C TYR A 35 8.21 10.19 -6.99
N LYS A 36 8.51 9.23 -7.86
CA LYS A 36 8.89 9.52 -9.26
C LYS A 36 7.71 10.08 -10.05
N GLU A 37 6.52 9.52 -9.83
CA GLU A 37 5.28 9.96 -10.48
C GLU A 37 4.89 11.36 -10.02
N ILE A 38 4.99 11.64 -8.73
CA ILE A 38 4.70 12.97 -8.18
C ILE A 38 5.62 14.03 -8.81
N VAL A 39 6.93 13.78 -8.89
CA VAL A 39 7.87 14.71 -9.54
C VAL A 39 7.57 14.89 -11.02
N LEU A 40 7.13 13.83 -11.70
CA LEU A 40 6.71 13.91 -13.10
C LEU A 40 5.45 14.77 -13.27
N PHE A 41 4.44 14.61 -12.42
CA PHE A 41 3.22 15.40 -12.47
C PHE A 41 3.45 16.86 -12.12
N LEU A 42 4.34 17.15 -11.17
CA LEU A 42 4.74 18.52 -10.87
C LEU A 42 5.37 19.21 -12.09
N LEU A 43 6.17 18.48 -12.86
CA LEU A 43 6.75 19.00 -14.09
C LEU A 43 5.71 19.14 -15.22
N GLN A 44 4.92 18.10 -15.48
CA GLN A 44 4.03 18.05 -16.64
C GLN A 44 2.77 18.92 -16.49
N ASN A 45 2.23 19.01 -15.28
CA ASN A 45 0.93 19.64 -15.06
C ASN A 45 1.05 21.04 -14.46
N HIS A 46 2.17 21.36 -13.82
CA HIS A 46 2.36 22.60 -13.05
C HIS A 46 3.65 23.36 -13.39
N ASP A 47 4.45 22.85 -14.34
CA ASP A 47 5.75 23.42 -14.75
C ASP A 47 6.77 23.58 -13.60
N ILE A 48 6.61 22.80 -12.52
CA ILE A 48 7.50 22.82 -11.35
C ILE A 48 8.61 21.79 -11.56
N GLN A 49 9.76 22.24 -12.03
CA GLN A 49 10.93 21.38 -12.13
C GLN A 49 11.59 21.16 -10.76
N MET A 50 11.59 19.91 -10.29
CA MET A 50 12.20 19.57 -9.01
C MET A 50 13.12 18.35 -9.09
N ARG A 51 14.34 18.51 -8.56
CA ARG A 51 15.24 17.36 -8.33
C ARG A 51 14.68 16.48 -7.22
N MET A 52 14.85 15.16 -7.36
CA MET A 52 14.39 14.17 -6.37
C MET A 52 14.92 14.44 -4.94
N ALA A 53 16.15 14.94 -4.81
CA ALA A 53 16.72 15.33 -3.51
C ALA A 53 15.96 16.50 -2.87
N THR A 54 15.60 17.52 -3.66
CA THR A 54 14.80 18.67 -3.24
C THR A 54 13.41 18.22 -2.82
N PHE A 55 12.77 17.38 -3.63
CA PHE A 55 11.46 16.81 -3.33
C PHE A 55 11.45 16.04 -1.99
N LYS A 56 12.46 15.18 -1.77
CA LYS A 56 12.62 14.48 -0.48
C LYS A 56 12.91 15.42 0.70
N ARG A 57 13.55 16.58 0.49
CA ARG A 57 13.71 17.60 1.54
C ARG A 57 12.37 18.30 1.83
N ARG A 58 11.58 18.64 0.81
CA ARG A 58 10.23 19.20 0.95
C ARG A 58 9.29 18.27 1.69
N LEU A 59 9.22 16.99 1.30
CA LEU A 59 8.43 15.98 2.01
C LEU A 59 8.76 15.92 3.51
N ARG A 60 10.05 15.96 3.86
CA ARG A 60 10.49 15.98 5.26
C ARG A 60 10.07 17.26 5.98
N ARG A 61 10.16 18.42 5.32
CA ARG A 61 9.72 19.71 5.87
C ARG A 61 8.21 19.73 6.11
N TYR A 62 7.43 19.13 5.21
CA TYR A 62 5.97 19.09 5.28
C TYR A 62 5.43 17.95 6.16
N GLY A 63 6.30 17.14 6.77
CA GLY A 63 5.91 15.99 7.59
C GLY A 63 5.30 14.82 6.78
N LEU A 64 5.40 14.85 5.46
CA LEU A 64 4.82 13.84 4.57
C LEU A 64 5.69 12.59 4.55
N ARG A 65 5.27 11.58 5.33
CA ARG A 65 5.93 10.27 5.41
C ARG A 65 4.95 9.19 5.00
N ARG A 66 5.37 8.31 4.09
CA ARG A 66 4.67 7.04 3.83
C ARG A 66 5.09 6.05 4.92
N GLN A 67 4.80 6.38 6.18
CA GLN A 67 5.02 5.42 7.24
C GLN A 67 4.02 4.28 7.02
N LEU A 68 4.46 3.02 7.19
CA LEU A 68 3.49 1.94 7.32
C LEU A 68 2.59 2.30 8.51
N PRO A 69 1.26 2.04 8.43
CA PRO A 69 0.40 2.15 9.59
C PRO A 69 1.06 1.47 10.78
N GLU A 70 0.92 2.07 11.96
CA GLU A 70 1.24 1.39 13.20
C GLU A 70 0.49 0.05 13.18
N TYR A 71 1.24 -1.05 13.13
CA TYR A 71 0.67 -2.38 13.01
C TYR A 71 0.68 -3.01 14.38
N ASP A 72 -0.49 -3.45 14.82
CA ASP A 72 -0.60 -4.21 16.05
C ASP A 72 -0.06 -5.63 15.80
N ILE A 73 0.95 -6.00 16.58
CA ILE A 73 1.58 -7.32 16.52
C ILE A 73 0.61 -8.39 17.02
N ASP A 74 -0.27 -8.06 17.96
CA ASP A 74 -1.22 -9.03 18.53
C ASP A 74 -2.36 -9.32 17.55
N GLU A 75 -2.91 -8.30 16.89
CA GLU A 75 -3.87 -8.49 15.79
C GLU A 75 -3.27 -9.29 14.63
N ALA A 76 -2.01 -9.02 14.28
CA ALA A 76 -1.27 -9.77 13.28
C ALA A 76 -1.13 -11.25 13.65
N ARG A 77 -0.75 -11.52 14.91
CA ARG A 77 -0.58 -12.87 15.46
C ARG A 77 -1.90 -13.64 15.42
N ALA A 78 -3.00 -13.03 15.86
CA ALA A 78 -4.33 -13.64 15.82
C ALA A 78 -4.78 -13.95 14.38
N SER A 79 -4.53 -13.03 13.45
CA SER A 79 -4.86 -13.21 12.03
C SER A 79 -4.03 -14.30 11.36
N ILE A 80 -2.74 -14.43 11.70
CA ILE A 80 -1.89 -15.51 11.18
C ILE A 80 -2.33 -16.85 11.76
N GLN A 81 -2.66 -16.90 13.05
CA GLN A 81 -3.13 -18.13 13.69
C GLN A 81 -4.43 -18.66 13.07
N SER A 82 -5.38 -17.77 12.76
CA SER A 82 -6.63 -18.17 12.08
C SER A 82 -6.37 -18.71 10.67
N LEU A 83 -5.36 -18.19 9.96
CA LEU A 83 -4.96 -18.67 8.64
C LEU A 83 -4.28 -20.05 8.69
N ILE A 84 -3.39 -20.27 9.68
CA ILE A 84 -2.72 -21.56 9.90
C ILE A 84 -3.74 -22.64 10.26
N ASN A 85 -4.68 -22.33 11.16
CA ASN A 85 -5.70 -23.28 11.61
C ASN A 85 -6.78 -23.54 10.54
N GLY A 86 -6.82 -22.73 9.48
CA GLY A 86 -7.80 -22.81 8.41
C GLY A 86 -7.29 -23.48 7.13
N PRO A 87 -7.97 -23.23 5.99
CA PRO A 87 -7.57 -23.77 4.68
C PRO A 87 -6.23 -23.20 4.17
N GLY A 88 -5.72 -22.14 4.82
CA GLY A 88 -4.45 -21.49 4.53
C GLY A 88 -3.23 -22.19 5.13
N CYS A 89 -3.37 -23.33 5.81
CA CYS A 89 -2.27 -24.01 6.52
C CYS A 89 -1.04 -24.36 5.65
N LEU A 90 -1.22 -24.48 4.34
CA LEU A 90 -0.15 -24.77 3.38
C LEU A 90 0.51 -23.50 2.81
N GLN A 91 -0.06 -22.33 3.08
CA GLN A 91 0.39 -21.08 2.50
C GLN A 91 1.71 -20.62 3.14
N GLY A 92 2.65 -20.20 2.31
CA GLY A 92 3.88 -19.56 2.80
C GLY A 92 3.65 -18.12 3.23
N TYR A 93 4.65 -17.55 3.92
CA TYR A 93 4.61 -16.17 4.44
C TYR A 93 4.29 -15.10 3.39
N ARG A 94 4.61 -15.32 2.10
CA ARG A 94 4.26 -14.40 1.00
C ARG A 94 2.75 -14.29 0.79
N SER A 95 2.08 -15.44 0.78
CA SER A 95 0.63 -15.52 0.62
C SER A 95 -0.06 -14.97 1.86
N VAL A 96 0.40 -15.35 3.05
CA VAL A 96 -0.11 -14.82 4.33
C VAL A 96 0.02 -13.30 4.38
N TRP A 97 1.18 -12.75 3.99
CA TRP A 97 1.38 -11.30 3.92
C TRP A 97 0.40 -10.62 2.97
N HIS A 98 0.16 -11.20 1.79
CA HIS A 98 -0.82 -10.66 0.86
C HIS A 98 -2.25 -10.72 1.42
N THR A 99 -2.63 -11.83 2.06
CA THR A 99 -3.94 -11.96 2.72
C THR A 99 -4.13 -10.95 3.84
N LEU A 100 -3.08 -10.67 4.63
CA LEU A 100 -3.12 -9.64 5.68
C LEU A 100 -3.32 -8.24 5.07
N GLN A 101 -2.64 -7.94 3.96
CA GLN A 101 -2.86 -6.68 3.25
C GLN A 101 -4.29 -6.55 2.72
N LEU A 102 -4.86 -7.62 2.18
CA LEU A 102 -6.26 -7.63 1.71
C LEU A 102 -7.25 -7.42 2.86
N ARG A 103 -6.89 -7.84 4.08
CA ARG A 103 -7.67 -7.59 5.31
C ARG A 103 -7.45 -6.19 5.91
N GLY A 104 -6.63 -5.36 5.27
CA GLY A 104 -6.34 -4.00 5.73
C GLY A 104 -5.15 -3.90 6.70
N VAL A 105 -4.55 -5.02 7.10
CA VAL A 105 -3.44 -5.06 8.05
C VAL A 105 -2.11 -4.91 7.30
N ARG A 106 -1.53 -3.71 7.36
CA ARG A 106 -0.29 -3.37 6.63
C ARG A 106 0.95 -3.62 7.48
N ILE A 107 1.41 -4.86 7.51
CA ILE A 107 2.64 -5.27 8.25
C ILE A 107 3.82 -5.44 7.27
N PRO A 108 5.06 -5.12 7.69
CA PRO A 108 6.25 -5.48 6.93
C PRO A 108 6.36 -6.99 6.73
N ARG A 109 6.71 -7.41 5.51
CA ARG A 109 6.80 -8.84 5.16
C ARG A 109 7.80 -9.62 6.01
N ILE A 110 8.87 -8.97 6.47
CA ILE A 110 9.89 -9.59 7.35
C ILE A 110 9.29 -9.97 8.71
N VAL A 111 8.39 -9.14 9.25
CA VAL A 111 7.72 -9.39 10.54
C VAL A 111 6.75 -10.56 10.40
N VAL A 112 5.97 -10.61 9.31
CA VAL A 112 5.08 -11.75 9.01
C VAL A 112 5.88 -13.05 8.92
N GLN A 113 7.07 -13.01 8.31
CA GLN A 113 7.94 -14.19 8.23
C GLN A 113 8.44 -14.66 9.60
N GLN A 114 8.84 -13.73 10.47
CA GLN A 114 9.27 -14.04 11.83
C GLN A 114 8.13 -14.63 12.66
N LEU A 115 6.96 -13.98 12.65
CA LEU A 115 5.75 -14.47 13.33
C LEU A 115 5.33 -15.85 12.83
N LEU A 116 5.36 -16.10 11.52
CA LEU A 116 5.01 -17.41 10.97
C LEU A 116 5.99 -18.50 11.41
N LYS A 117 7.28 -18.17 11.54
CA LYS A 117 8.30 -19.10 12.03
C LYS A 117 8.12 -19.42 13.51
N GLU A 118 7.68 -18.44 14.31
CA GLU A 118 7.36 -18.63 15.74
C GLU A 118 6.11 -19.50 15.94
N LEU A 119 5.05 -19.25 15.16
CA LEU A 119 3.75 -19.91 15.32
C LEU A 119 3.69 -21.29 14.64
N ASP A 120 4.38 -21.47 13.51
CA ASP A 120 4.40 -22.72 12.73
C ASP A 120 5.84 -23.04 12.27
N PRO A 121 6.72 -23.47 13.20
CA PRO A 121 8.08 -23.87 12.87
C PRO A 121 8.08 -25.11 11.96
N GLU A 122 7.20 -26.07 12.22
CA GLU A 122 7.11 -27.34 11.46
C GLU A 122 6.71 -27.10 10.00
N GLY A 123 5.66 -26.33 9.74
CA GLY A 123 5.25 -26.00 8.38
C GLY A 123 6.28 -25.13 7.66
N THR A 124 7.03 -24.31 8.39
CA THR A 124 8.15 -23.54 7.84
C THR A 124 9.31 -24.43 7.41
N GLU A 125 9.66 -25.42 8.23
CA GLU A 125 10.69 -26.41 7.90
C GLU A 125 10.27 -27.32 6.74
N MET A 126 9.02 -27.81 6.73
CA MET A 126 8.51 -28.62 5.63
C MET A 126 8.55 -27.89 4.28
N ARG A 127 8.19 -26.59 4.28
CA ARG A 127 8.30 -25.73 3.10
C ARG A 127 9.76 -25.51 2.69
N LYS A 128 10.66 -25.29 3.64
CA LYS A 128 12.11 -25.14 3.39
C LYS A 128 12.72 -26.43 2.81
N ALA A 129 12.23 -27.59 3.24
CA ALA A 129 12.63 -28.90 2.73
C ALA A 129 12.00 -29.24 1.37
N HIS A 130 11.19 -28.34 0.78
CA HIS A 130 10.45 -28.57 -0.46
C HIS A 130 9.57 -29.84 -0.44
N ARG A 131 9.08 -30.23 0.75
CA ARG A 131 8.24 -31.42 0.91
C ARG A 131 6.77 -31.08 0.66
N LEU A 132 6.16 -31.77 -0.30
CA LEU A 132 4.73 -31.62 -0.59
C LEU A 132 3.89 -32.29 0.51
N LYS A 133 3.12 -31.50 1.27
CA LYS A 133 2.10 -32.03 2.18
C LYS A 133 0.85 -32.37 1.37
N ARG A 134 0.63 -33.66 1.12
CA ARG A 134 -0.57 -34.16 0.41
C ARG A 134 -1.78 -34.10 1.33
N ARG A 135 -2.92 -33.65 0.81
CA ARG A 135 -4.21 -33.75 1.52
C ARG A 135 -4.57 -35.23 1.69
N ARG A 136 -4.96 -35.62 2.90
CA ARG A 136 -5.48 -36.96 3.16
C ARG A 136 -6.98 -36.91 2.89
N TYR A 137 -7.38 -37.42 1.72
CA TYR A 137 -8.79 -37.57 1.39
C TYR A 137 -9.34 -38.78 2.14
N HIS A 138 -10.37 -38.56 2.94
CA HIS A 138 -11.17 -39.64 3.50
C HIS A 138 -12.38 -39.82 2.57
N ASN A 139 -12.42 -40.95 1.87
CA ASN A 139 -13.53 -41.30 1.01
C ASN A 139 -14.38 -42.38 1.71
N PRO A 140 -15.66 -42.11 2.04
CA PRO A 140 -16.53 -43.08 2.68
C PRO A 140 -16.98 -44.24 1.77
N GLY A 141 -16.73 -44.19 0.45
CA GLY A 141 -17.02 -45.32 -0.44
C GLY A 141 -16.78 -45.07 -1.94
N PRO A 142 -16.94 -46.10 -2.79
CA PRO A 142 -16.55 -46.05 -4.21
C PRO A 142 -17.18 -44.92 -5.05
N ASN A 143 -18.38 -44.45 -4.67
CA ASN A 143 -19.12 -43.43 -5.43
C ASN A 143 -18.85 -41.98 -4.99
N TYR A 144 -18.01 -41.73 -3.98
CA TYR A 144 -17.85 -40.39 -3.38
C TYR A 144 -16.70 -39.56 -3.97
N SER A 145 -15.87 -40.14 -4.84
CA SER A 145 -14.76 -39.45 -5.52
C SER A 145 -15.14 -39.08 -6.95
N TRP A 146 -15.88 -37.99 -7.13
CA TRP A 146 -16.34 -37.50 -8.44
C TRP A 146 -15.74 -36.16 -8.87
N HIS A 147 -14.64 -35.72 -8.25
CA HIS A 147 -13.91 -34.54 -8.71
C HIS A 147 -12.46 -34.93 -9.07
N CYS A 148 -12.29 -35.39 -10.30
CA CYS A 148 -11.02 -35.36 -11.01
C CYS A 148 -11.06 -34.13 -11.93
N ASP A 149 -10.85 -32.93 -11.38
CA ASP A 149 -10.50 -31.80 -12.24
C ASP A 149 -8.98 -31.74 -12.33
N GLY A 150 -8.49 -31.65 -13.57
CA GLY A 150 -7.10 -31.87 -13.98
C GLY A 150 -6.17 -30.72 -13.66
#